data_AF-A0A973AUK1-F1
#
_entry.id   AF-A0A973AUK1-F1
#
_cell.length_a   1.000
_cell.length_b   1.000
_cell.length_c   1.000
_cell.angle_alpha   90.00
_cell.angle_beta   90.00
_cell.angle_gamma   90.00
#
_symmetry.space_group_name_H-M   'P 1'
#
loop_
_entity.id
_entity.type
_entity.pdbx_description
1 polymer ?
#
loop_
_entity_poly.entity_id
_entity_poly.type
_entity_poly.pdbx_seq_one_letter_code
_entity_poly.pdbx_strand_id
1 'polypeptide(L)'
;MESKIHDSLIFDLDGTLWDSTTACADAWNIALKKVKVERAPLTPEDVGKMMGLPIAKIFEKFFPDMGPEKRDLAAKECFQEELEIIRKMG
;
A
#
# COMPACT_ATOMS: atom_id res chain seq x y z
N MET A 1 -39.88 -18.07 12.35
CA MET A 1 -38.51 -17.89 11.85
C MET A 1 -38.42 -16.44 11.43
N GLU A 2 -37.90 -15.57 12.30
CA GLU A 2 -37.84 -14.13 12.03
C GLU A 2 -36.75 -13.86 10.99
N SER A 3 -37.14 -13.23 9.88
CA SER A 3 -36.21 -12.72 8.87
C SER A 3 -35.57 -11.46 9.41
N LYS A 4 -34.26 -11.47 9.65
CA LYS A 4 -33.49 -10.27 9.98
C LYS A 4 -33.56 -9.31 8.78
N ILE A 5 -34.21 -8.16 8.98
CA ILE A 5 -34.14 -7.03 8.05
C ILE A 5 -32.91 -6.22 8.46
N HIS A 6 -31.97 -6.03 7.53
CA HIS A 6 -30.80 -5.19 7.74
C HIS A 6 -31.08 -3.80 7.18
N ASP A 7 -31.05 -2.76 8.03
CA ASP A 7 -31.38 -1.37 7.66
C ASP A 7 -30.24 -0.63 6.94
N SER A 8 -29.01 -1.16 6.98
CA SER A 8 -27.85 -0.55 6.35
C SER A 8 -26.72 -1.55 6.16
N LEU A 9 -25.94 -1.33 5.09
CA LEU A 9 -24.76 -2.11 4.73
C LEU A 9 -23.60 -1.14 4.52
N ILE A 10 -22.54 -1.28 5.31
CA ILE A 10 -21.32 -0.46 5.20
C ILE A 10 -20.31 -1.27 4.38
N PHE A 11 -19.88 -0.70 3.26
CA PHE A 11 -18.79 -1.24 2.46
C PHE A 11 -17.49 -0.55 2.82
N ASP A 12 -16.45 -1.34 3.09
CA ASP A 12 -15.09 -0.83 3.12
C ASP A 12 -14.63 -0.51 1.70
N LEU A 13 -13.87 0.56 1.53
CA LEU A 13 -13.40 1.02 0.21
C LEU A 13 -12.21 0.19 -0.25
N ASP A 14 -11.26 -0.07 0.66
CA ASP A 14 -10.05 -0.83 0.37
C ASP A 14 -10.30 -2.34 0.58
N GLY A 15 -10.15 -3.11 -0.50
CA GLY A 15 -10.23 -4.57 -0.44
C GLY A 15 -11.64 -5.19 -0.58
N THR A 16 -12.70 -4.39 -0.74
CA THR A 16 -14.06 -4.91 -1.02
C THR A 16 -14.62 -4.49 -2.39
N LEU A 17 -14.28 -3.30 -2.91
CA LEU A 17 -14.77 -2.79 -4.21
C LEU A 17 -13.67 -2.40 -5.20
N TRP A 18 -12.49 -2.03 -4.71
CA TRP A 18 -11.36 -1.60 -5.52
C TRP A 18 -10.12 -2.39 -5.12
N ASP A 19 -9.48 -3.05 -6.08
CA ASP A 19 -8.18 -3.68 -5.87
C ASP A 19 -7.07 -2.61 -5.96
N SER A 20 -6.88 -1.86 -4.87
CA SER A 20 -5.81 -0.86 -4.76
C SER A 20 -4.42 -1.49 -4.77
N THR A 21 -4.30 -2.81 -4.53
CA THR A 21 -2.99 -3.45 -4.37
C THR A 21 -2.11 -3.36 -5.60
N THR A 22 -2.70 -3.39 -6.80
CA THR A 22 -1.98 -3.22 -8.06
C THR A 22 -1.43 -1.80 -8.20
N ALA A 23 -2.28 -0.79 -7.97
CA ALA A 23 -1.87 0.62 -8.05
C ALA A 23 -0.81 0.97 -6.99
N CYS A 24 -0.97 0.47 -5.76
CA CYS A 24 0.00 0.62 -4.69
C CYS A 24 1.34 -0.07 -5.02
N ALA A 25 1.31 -1.29 -5.57
CA ALA A 25 2.52 -2.00 -5.99
C ALA A 25 3.30 -1.20 -7.06
N ASP A 26 2.60 -0.65 -8.05
CA ASP A 26 3.21 0.17 -9.09
C ASP A 26 3.81 1.47 -8.51
N ALA A 27 3.05 2.20 -7.69
CA ALA A 27 3.53 3.41 -7.02
C ALA A 27 4.79 3.15 -6.20
N TRP A 28 4.76 2.11 -5.35
CA TRP A 28 5.87 1.79 -4.46
C TRP A 28 7.10 1.33 -5.25
N ASN A 29 6.92 0.56 -6.33
CA ASN A 29 8.03 0.18 -7.21
C ASN A 29 8.68 1.40 -7.89
N ILE A 30 7.89 2.41 -8.28
CA ILE A 30 8.42 3.67 -8.83
C ILE A 30 9.22 4.43 -7.77
N ALA A 31 8.65 4.61 -6.58
CA ALA A 31 9.30 5.29 -5.47
C ALA A 31 10.62 4.61 -5.07
N LEU A 32 10.63 3.28 -4.98
CA LEU A 32 11.82 2.50 -4.63
C LEU A 32 12.94 2.64 -5.66
N LYS A 33 12.60 2.75 -6.95
CA LYS A 33 13.58 3.08 -8.00
C LYS A 33 14.16 4.48 -7.82
N LYS A 34 13.34 5.47 -7.45
CA LYS A 34 13.81 6.86 -7.20
C LYS A 34 14.79 6.94 -6.04
N VAL A 35 14.55 6.21 -4.97
CA VAL A 35 15.44 6.15 -3.80
C VAL A 35 16.62 5.18 -3.97
N LYS A 36 16.81 4.60 -5.17
CA LYS A 36 17.89 3.67 -5.52
C LYS A 36 17.96 2.46 -4.59
N VAL A 37 16.79 1.92 -4.25
CA VAL A 37 16.70 0.70 -3.45
C VAL A 37 16.81 -0.51 -4.37
N GLU A 38 17.87 -1.28 -4.20
CA GLU A 38 18.08 -2.53 -4.94
C GLU A 38 17.29 -3.67 -4.30
N ARG A 39 16.17 -4.05 -4.94
CA ARG A 39 15.38 -5.22 -4.57
C ARG A 39 14.58 -5.75 -5.75
N ALA A 40 14.05 -6.96 -5.59
CA ALA A 40 13.00 -7.47 -6.47
C ALA A 40 11.74 -6.58 -6.39
N PRO A 41 11.06 -6.30 -7.52
CA PRO A 41 9.81 -5.54 -7.53
C PRO A 41 8.78 -6.13 -6.57
N LEU A 42 8.01 -5.26 -5.91
CA LEU A 42 6.84 -5.64 -5.14
C LEU A 42 5.75 -6.16 -6.06
N THR A 43 5.12 -7.27 -5.67
CA THR A 43 3.91 -7.76 -6.31
C THR A 43 2.65 -7.24 -5.60
N PRO A 44 1.48 -7.23 -6.26
CA PRO A 44 0.21 -6.90 -5.60
C PRO A 44 -0.07 -7.81 -4.39
N GLU A 45 0.33 -9.09 -4.46
CA GLU A 45 0.19 -10.03 -3.34
C GLU A 45 1.06 -9.63 -2.13
N ASP A 46 2.27 -9.13 -2.37
CA ASP A 46 3.14 -8.62 -1.30
C ASP A 46 2.54 -7.38 -0.64
N VAL A 47 1.92 -6.49 -1.42
CA VAL A 47 1.23 -5.31 -0.90
C VAL A 47 -0.03 -5.72 -0.12
N GLY A 48 -0.83 -6.64 -0.67
CA GLY A 48 -2.04 -7.18 -0.04
C GLY A 48 -1.78 -7.79 1.34
N LYS A 49 -0.68 -8.54 1.51
CA LYS A 49 -0.26 -9.12 2.81
C LYS A 49 0.08 -8.06 3.87
N MET A 50 0.29 -6.83 3.45
CA MET A 50 0.75 -5.72 4.29
C MET A 50 -0.33 -4.68 4.53
N MET A 51 -1.46 -4.77 3.81
CA MET A 51 -2.63 -3.93 4.02
C MET A 51 -3.10 -3.98 5.48
N GLY A 52 -3.39 -2.82 6.05
CA GLY A 52 -3.76 -2.68 7.46
C GLY A 52 -2.59 -2.61 8.45
N LEU A 53 -1.34 -2.77 8.02
CA LEU A 53 -0.17 -2.52 8.87
C LEU A 53 0.26 -1.05 8.83
N PRO A 54 0.81 -0.50 9.93
CA PRO A 54 1.45 0.82 9.89
C PRO A 54 2.61 0.85 8.89
N ILE A 55 2.70 1.91 8.08
CA ILE A 55 3.71 2.08 7.03
C ILE A 55 5.14 1.84 7.56
N ALA A 56 5.48 2.34 8.76
CA ALA A 56 6.80 2.12 9.37
C ALA A 56 7.12 0.62 9.52
N LYS A 57 6.16 -0.19 9.98
CA LYS A 57 6.33 -1.64 10.11
C LYS A 57 6.43 -2.34 8.76
N ILE A 58 5.80 -1.78 7.72
CA ILE A 58 5.91 -2.29 6.36
C ILE A 58 7.35 -2.16 5.85
N PHE A 59 7.94 -0.96 6.00
CA PHE A 59 9.31 -0.70 5.57
C PHE A 59 10.36 -1.40 6.44
N GLU A 60 10.11 -1.60 7.73
CA GLU A 60 10.95 -2.45 8.58
C GLU A 60 11.01 -3.90 8.07
N LYS A 61 9.85 -4.46 7.69
CA LYS A 61 9.75 -5.83 7.18
C LYS A 61 10.38 -5.99 5.79
N PHE A 62 10.19 -5.02 4.89
CA PHE A 62 10.77 -5.09 3.55
C PHE A 62 12.25 -4.75 3.50
N PHE A 63 12.72 -3.91 4.42
CA PHE A 63 14.08 -3.37 4.38
C PHE A 63 14.78 -3.48 5.74
N PRO A 64 14.93 -4.68 6.31
CA PRO A 64 15.53 -4.89 7.62
C PRO A 64 16.97 -4.37 7.71
N ASP A 65 17.67 -4.28 6.58
CA ASP A 65 19.07 -3.81 6.50
C ASP A 65 19.20 -2.31 6.23
N MET A 66 18.10 -1.58 5.98
CA MET A 66 18.15 -0.12 5.82
C MET A 66 18.10 0.60 7.16
N GLY A 67 18.90 1.65 7.28
CA GLY A 67 18.79 2.59 8.40
C GLY A 67 17.42 3.29 8.44
N PRO A 68 16.96 3.71 9.63
CA PRO A 68 15.63 4.30 9.83
C PRO A 68 15.38 5.52 8.93
N GLU A 69 16.36 6.41 8.76
CA GLU A 69 16.23 7.60 7.89
C GLU A 69 15.96 7.25 6.43
N LYS A 70 16.60 6.18 5.91
CA LYS A 70 16.37 5.71 4.54
C LYS A 70 14.99 5.07 4.38
N ARG A 71 14.52 4.35 5.40
CA ARG A 71 13.17 3.78 5.42
C ARG A 71 12.11 4.87 5.43
N ASP A 72 12.29 5.91 6.23
CA ASP A 72 11.37 7.04 6.30
C ASP A 72 11.33 7.81 4.97
N LEU A 73 12.48 8.01 4.34
CA LEU A 73 12.54 8.61 2.99
C LEU A 73 11.78 7.75 1.97
N ALA A 74 12.03 6.44 1.95
CA ALA A 74 11.35 5.53 1.04
C ALA A 74 9.83 5.48 1.28
N ALA A 75 9.40 5.48 2.54
CA ALA A 75 7.99 5.52 2.92
C ALA A 75 7.30 6.80 2.46
N LYS A 76 7.97 7.95 2.63
CA LYS A 76 7.45 9.25 2.19
C LYS A 76 7.31 9.31 0.67
N GLU A 77 8.29 8.83 -0.08
CA GLU A 77 8.23 8.78 -1.54
C GLU A 77 7.12 7.83 -2.03
N CYS A 78 6.96 6.66 -1.41
CA CYS A 78 5.89 5.72 -1.74
C CYS A 78 4.51 6.35 -1.54
N PHE A 79 4.31 7.07 -0.43
CA PHE A 79 3.06 7.77 -0.16
C PHE A 79 2.77 8.88 -1.18
N GLN A 80 3.79 9.63 -1.62
CA GLN A 80 3.61 10.64 -2.65
C GLN A 80 3.21 10.04 -3.99
N GLU A 81 3.89 8.98 -4.44
CA GLU A 81 3.55 8.32 -5.71
C GLU A 81 2.15 7.72 -5.69
N GLU A 82 1.76 7.12 -4.56
CA GLU A 82 0.43 6.53 -4.38
C GLU A 82 -0.67 7.60 -4.50
N LEU A 83 -0.49 8.75 -3.85
CA LEU A 83 -1.40 9.89 -4.00
C LEU A 83 -1.48 10.39 -5.45
N GLU A 84 -0.36 10.45 -6.16
CA GLU A 84 -0.33 10.87 -7.55
C GLU A 84 -1.03 9.89 -8.49
N ILE A 85 -0.92 8.58 -8.25
CA ILE A 85 -1.67 7.57 -9.01
C ILE A 85 -3.17 7.68 -8.71
N ILE A 86 -3.56 7.77 -7.43
CA ILE A 86 -4.97 7.91 -7.03
C ILE A 86 -5.58 9.16 -7.66
N ARG A 87 -4.87 10.29 -7.67
CA ARG A 87 -5.32 11.53 -8.32
C ARG A 87 -5.57 11.40 -9.82
N LYS A 88 -4.79 10.55 -10.51
CA LYS A 88 -4.94 10.32 -11.96
C LYS A 88 -6.05 9.32 -12.28
N MET A 89 -6.45 8.49 -11.32
CA MET A 89 -7.53 7.51 -11.48
C MET A 89 -8.91 8.09 -11.14
N GLY A 90 -8.97 9.29 -10.54
CA GLY A 90 -10.19 10.02 -10.22
C GLY A 90 -10.72 10.90 -11.34
#